data_AF-A0A0D9RV74-F1
#
_entry.id   AF-A0A0D9RV74-F1
#
_cell.length_a   1.000
_cell.length_b   1.000
_cell.length_c   1.000
_cell.angle_alpha   90.00
_cell.angle_beta   90.00
_cell.angle_gamma   90.00
#
_symmetry.space_group_name_H-M   'P 1'
#
loop_
_entity.id
_entity.type
_entity.pdbx_description
1 polymer ?
#
loop_
_entity_poly.entity_id
_entity_poly.type
_entity_poly.pdbx_seq_one_letter_code
_entity_poly.pdbx_strand_id
1 'polypeptide(L)'
;MALQSTLGTVWLGFLLNSLWNVAESKDQVFQPSTVASSEGAMVEIFCNHSVSNAYNFFWYLHFPGCAPRLLVKGSKPSQQGRYNMTYERFSSSLLLLQVREADAAVYYCAVEDTEAGNP
;
A
#
# COMPACT_ATOMS: atom_id res chain seq x y z
N MET A 1 26.76 55.84 12.65
CA MET A 1 25.46 55.32 12.19
C MET A 1 25.45 53.82 12.47
N ALA A 2 24.39 53.38 13.16
CA ALA A 2 24.37 52.19 13.99
C ALA A 2 24.53 50.88 13.22
N LEU A 3 25.32 49.97 13.80
CA LEU A 3 25.41 48.57 13.45
C LEU A 3 24.02 47.94 13.72
N GLN A 4 23.26 47.60 12.68
CA GLN A 4 21.94 46.98 12.82
C GLN A 4 22.08 45.55 13.38
N SER A 5 21.47 45.32 14.54
CA SER A 5 21.38 44.02 15.21
C SER A 5 20.35 43.14 14.50
N THR A 6 20.83 42.18 13.70
CA THR A 6 20.01 41.20 12.96
C THR A 6 19.46 40.05 13.84
N LEU A 7 19.54 40.18 15.16
CA LEU A 7 19.10 39.15 16.10
C LEU A 7 17.58 39.09 16.31
N GLY A 8 16.82 40.08 15.85
CA GLY A 8 15.36 40.16 16.07
C GLY A 8 14.49 39.42 15.04
N THR A 9 14.99 39.18 13.83
CA THR A 9 14.22 38.57 12.73
C THR A 9 14.19 37.04 12.79
N VAL A 10 15.16 36.41 13.46
CA VAL A 10 15.18 34.95 13.61
C VAL A 10 14.07 34.47 14.55
N TRP A 11 13.74 35.23 15.60
CA TRP A 11 12.74 34.82 16.59
C TRP A 11 11.28 34.93 16.08
N LEU A 12 10.98 35.87 15.19
CA LEU A 12 9.64 36.02 14.61
C LEU A 12 9.29 34.92 13.59
N GLY A 13 10.30 34.35 12.92
CA GLY A 13 10.10 33.22 11.99
C GLY A 13 9.72 31.91 12.68
N PHE A 14 10.19 31.69 13.92
CA PHE A 14 9.83 30.50 14.70
C PHE A 14 8.41 30.53 15.28
N LEU A 15 7.79 31.71 15.41
CA LEU A 15 6.44 31.83 15.98
C LEU A 15 5.31 31.69 14.95
N LEU A 16 5.59 31.91 13.66
CA LEU A 16 4.59 31.86 12.58
C LEU A 16 4.48 30.50 11.85
N ASN A 17 5.22 29.48 12.26
CA ASN A 17 5.16 28.15 11.65
C ASN A 17 4.22 27.17 12.36
N SER A 18 3.30 27.67 13.19
CA SER A 18 2.52 26.89 14.16
C SER A 18 1.13 26.42 13.67
N LEU A 19 0.83 26.46 12.37
CA LEU A 19 -0.50 26.06 11.83
C LEU A 19 -0.47 25.03 10.69
N TRP A 20 0.58 24.22 10.59
CA TRP A 20 0.61 23.03 9.72
C TRP A 20 0.88 21.79 10.56
N ASN A 21 -0.03 21.47 11.49
CA ASN A 21 -0.05 20.13 12.07
C ASN A 21 -0.61 19.18 11.01
N VAL A 22 0.26 18.65 10.15
CA VAL A 22 -0.11 17.47 9.35
C VAL A 22 -0.25 16.33 10.35
N ALA A 23 -1.48 15.90 10.63
CA ALA A 23 -1.71 14.67 11.37
C ALA A 23 -1.16 13.51 10.53
N GLU A 24 -0.08 12.89 10.98
CA GLU A 24 0.47 11.69 10.34
C GLU A 24 -0.50 10.53 10.56
N SER A 25 -1.10 10.03 9.47
CA SER A 25 -1.89 8.80 9.53
C SER A 25 -0.97 7.64 9.88
N LYS A 26 -1.30 6.92 10.96
CA LYS A 26 -0.58 5.69 11.36
C LYS A 26 -0.97 4.48 10.51
N ASP A 27 -2.01 4.60 9.69
CA ASP A 27 -2.55 3.53 8.88
C ASP A 27 -1.75 3.41 7.59
N GLN A 28 -1.05 2.29 7.44
CA GLN A 28 -0.18 2.00 6.31
C GLN A 28 -0.31 0.55 5.88
N VAL A 29 -0.09 0.31 4.58
CA VAL A 29 0.04 -1.02 3.97
C VAL A 29 1.47 -1.16 3.47
N PHE A 30 2.12 -2.27 3.82
CA PHE A 30 3.51 -2.57 3.52
C PHE A 30 3.58 -3.76 2.56
N GLN A 31 4.24 -3.57 1.41
CA GLN A 31 4.48 -4.60 0.41
C GLN A 31 5.91 -4.50 -0.13
N PRO A 32 6.50 -5.59 -0.64
CA PRO A 32 7.75 -5.52 -1.38
C PRO A 32 7.55 -4.70 -2.66
N SER A 33 8.52 -3.84 -3.00
CA SER A 33 8.46 -3.00 -4.21
C SER A 33 8.58 -3.82 -5.50
N THR A 34 9.36 -4.90 -5.46
CA THR A 34 9.60 -5.79 -6.59
C THR A 34 9.67 -7.23 -6.10
N VAL A 35 9.04 -8.13 -6.84
CA VAL A 35 9.19 -9.57 -6.68
C VAL A 35 9.48 -10.16 -8.06
N ALA A 36 10.50 -11.00 -8.16
CA ALA A 36 10.88 -11.68 -9.39
C ALA A 36 10.71 -13.19 -9.23
N SER A 37 10.27 -13.86 -10.29
CA SER A 37 10.15 -15.32 -10.33
C SER A 37 10.36 -15.81 -11.76
N SER A 38 10.72 -17.08 -11.88
CA SER A 38 10.92 -17.75 -13.17
C SER A 38 9.60 -18.32 -13.69
N GLU A 39 9.47 -18.44 -15.01
CA GLU A 39 8.33 -19.13 -15.62
C GLU A 39 8.19 -20.56 -15.09
N GLY A 40 6.96 -20.99 -14.84
CA GLY A 40 6.60 -22.29 -14.26
C GLY A 40 6.78 -22.39 -12.75
N ALA A 41 7.51 -21.47 -12.11
CA ALA A 41 7.71 -21.47 -10.67
C ALA A 41 6.46 -20.98 -9.90
N MET A 42 6.54 -21.01 -8.57
CA MET A 42 5.60 -20.34 -7.69
C MET A 42 6.19 -19.01 -7.21
N VAL A 43 5.34 -18.03 -6.94
CA VAL A 43 5.76 -16.74 -6.34
C VAL A 43 4.78 -16.34 -5.26
N GLU A 44 5.31 -15.81 -4.16
CA GLU A 44 4.52 -15.31 -3.03
C GLU A 44 4.78 -13.82 -2.86
N ILE A 45 3.70 -13.03 -2.85
CA ILE A 45 3.75 -11.58 -2.66
C ILE A 45 3.19 -11.28 -1.27
N PHE A 46 3.99 -10.69 -0.39
CA PHE A 46 3.60 -10.38 0.99
C PHE A 46 2.92 -9.02 1.11
N CYS A 47 2.01 -8.91 2.07
CA CYS A 47 1.33 -7.69 2.46
C CYS A 47 1.12 -7.66 3.98
N ASN A 48 1.52 -6.56 4.61
CA ASN A 48 1.23 -6.28 6.02
C ASN A 48 0.52 -4.94 6.14
N HIS A 49 -0.18 -4.69 7.24
CA HIS A 49 -0.74 -3.37 7.54
C HIS A 49 -0.77 -3.03 9.02
N SER A 50 -0.88 -1.73 9.31
CA SER A 50 -1.12 -1.19 10.65
C SER A 50 -2.58 -0.75 10.88
N VAL A 51 -3.45 -0.87 9.87
CA VAL A 51 -4.85 -0.43 9.93
C VAL A 51 -5.64 -1.25 10.94
N SER A 52 -6.06 -0.62 12.03
CA SER A 52 -6.65 -1.30 13.19
C SER A 52 -8.06 -1.86 12.95
N ASN A 53 -8.84 -1.18 12.11
CA ASN A 53 -10.25 -1.51 11.83
C ASN A 53 -10.43 -2.28 10.51
N ALA A 54 -9.33 -2.69 9.87
CA ALA A 54 -9.39 -3.54 8.69
C ALA A 54 -9.64 -5.00 9.07
N TYR A 55 -10.56 -5.64 8.35
CA TYR A 55 -10.93 -7.05 8.54
C TYR A 55 -10.82 -7.87 7.26
N ASN A 56 -10.58 -7.23 6.11
CA ASN A 56 -10.51 -7.88 4.82
C ASN A 56 -9.20 -7.50 4.13
N PHE A 57 -8.68 -8.44 3.36
CA PHE A 57 -7.68 -8.15 2.34
C PHE A 57 -8.31 -8.21 0.97
N PHE A 58 -7.79 -7.37 0.08
CA PHE A 58 -8.13 -7.32 -1.34
C PHE A 58 -6.83 -7.37 -2.12
N TRP A 59 -6.75 -8.27 -3.08
CA TRP A 59 -5.63 -8.39 -4.00
C TRP A 59 -6.07 -8.01 -5.40
N TYR A 60 -5.39 -7.02 -5.97
CA TYR A 60 -5.66 -6.50 -7.31
C TYR A 60 -4.50 -6.77 -8.25
N LEU A 61 -4.83 -7.01 -9.51
CA LEU A 61 -3.91 -7.02 -10.63
C LEU A 61 -4.04 -5.71 -11.41
N HIS A 62 -2.92 -5.06 -11.69
CA HIS A 62 -2.86 -3.84 -12.49
C HIS A 62 -1.86 -3.99 -13.63
N PHE A 63 -2.39 -3.96 -14.85
CA PHE A 63 -1.59 -3.79 -16.06
C PHE A 63 -1.54 -2.30 -16.44
N PRO A 64 -0.40 -1.79 -16.94
CA PRO A 64 -0.30 -0.40 -17.38
C PRO A 64 -1.43 -0.02 -18.35
N GLY A 65 -2.10 1.10 -18.08
CA GLY A 65 -3.19 1.63 -18.91
C GLY A 65 -4.56 0.96 -18.68
N CYS A 66 -4.68 0.03 -17.72
CA CYS A 66 -5.94 -0.60 -17.34
C CYS A 66 -6.34 -0.21 -15.92
N ALA A 67 -7.64 -0.27 -15.60
CA ALA A 67 -8.07 -0.18 -14.20
C ALA A 67 -7.61 -1.42 -13.42
N PRO A 68 -7.30 -1.30 -12.11
CA PRO A 68 -7.02 -2.45 -11.26
C PRO A 68 -8.18 -3.45 -11.26
N ARG A 69 -7.87 -4.74 -11.43
CA ARG A 69 -8.84 -5.84 -11.43
C ARG A 69 -8.71 -6.65 -10.15
N LEU A 70 -9.81 -6.81 -9.41
CA LEU A 70 -9.84 -7.64 -8.22
C LEU A 70 -9.57 -9.11 -8.60
N LEU A 71 -8.59 -9.73 -7.94
CA LEU A 71 -8.26 -11.16 -8.07
C LEU A 71 -8.96 -11.98 -7.01
N VAL A 72 -8.76 -11.61 -5.74
CA VAL A 72 -9.26 -12.33 -4.58
C VAL A 72 -9.45 -11.34 -3.43
N LYS A 73 -10.46 -11.59 -2.60
CA LYS A 73 -10.69 -10.86 -1.35
C LYS A 73 -11.20 -11.78 -0.25
N GLY A 74 -11.04 -11.35 0.99
CA GLY A 74 -11.71 -11.94 2.13
C GLY A 74 -11.06 -11.67 3.47
N SER A 75 -11.76 -12.12 4.52
CA SER A 75 -11.35 -12.08 5.93
C SER A 75 -10.89 -13.46 6.45
N LYS A 76 -10.50 -14.34 5.53
CA LYS A 76 -10.04 -15.72 5.76
C LYS A 76 -9.26 -16.20 4.54
N PRO A 77 -8.47 -17.30 4.64
CA PRO A 77 -7.81 -17.87 3.48
C PRO A 77 -8.80 -18.14 2.33
N SER A 78 -8.41 -17.76 1.12
CA SER A 78 -9.29 -17.78 -0.06
C SER A 78 -8.48 -18.15 -1.30
N GLN A 79 -9.13 -18.76 -2.28
CA GLN A 79 -8.50 -19.18 -3.52
C GLN A 79 -9.37 -18.80 -4.71
N GLN A 80 -8.75 -18.26 -5.75
CA GLN A 80 -9.38 -18.00 -7.04
C GLN A 80 -8.44 -18.43 -8.17
N GLY A 81 -8.79 -19.52 -8.85
CA GLY A 81 -7.94 -20.08 -9.91
C GLY A 81 -6.53 -20.43 -9.41
N ARG A 82 -5.51 -19.77 -9.99
CA ARG A 82 -4.09 -19.95 -9.63
C ARG A 82 -3.62 -19.06 -8.46
N TYR A 83 -4.51 -18.23 -7.92
CA TYR A 83 -4.21 -17.28 -6.85
C TYR A 83 -4.71 -17.82 -5.51
N ASN A 84 -3.80 -18.02 -4.56
CA ASN A 84 -4.10 -18.44 -3.20
C ASN A 84 -3.74 -17.32 -2.24
N MET A 85 -4.72 -16.84 -1.48
CA MET A 85 -4.58 -15.79 -0.49
C MET A 85 -4.49 -16.39 0.91
N THR A 86 -3.46 -16.02 1.67
CA THR A 86 -3.39 -16.28 3.11
C THR A 86 -4.04 -15.14 3.89
N TYR A 87 -4.36 -15.39 5.15
CA TYR A 87 -4.98 -14.37 6.00
C TYR A 87 -4.52 -14.53 7.45
N GLU A 88 -4.00 -13.45 8.00
CA GLU A 88 -3.91 -13.19 9.42
C GLU A 88 -4.46 -11.79 9.70
N ARG A 89 -4.56 -11.41 10.98
CA ARG A 89 -5.17 -10.12 11.38
C ARG A 89 -4.53 -8.90 10.72
N PHE A 90 -3.21 -8.93 10.51
CA PHE A 90 -2.43 -7.80 10.02
C PHE A 90 -1.54 -8.16 8.83
N SER A 91 -1.68 -9.38 8.30
CA SER A 91 -0.85 -9.90 7.22
C SER A 91 -1.67 -10.74 6.24
N SER A 92 -1.26 -10.71 4.99
CA SER A 92 -1.76 -11.58 3.92
C SER A 92 -0.65 -11.78 2.91
N SER A 93 -0.67 -12.91 2.23
CA SER A 93 0.18 -13.17 1.08
C SER A 93 -0.65 -13.68 -0.09
N LEU A 94 -0.22 -13.34 -1.30
CA LEU A 94 -0.76 -13.87 -2.55
C LEU A 94 0.24 -14.84 -3.16
N LEU A 95 -0.09 -16.13 -3.08
CA LEU A 95 0.65 -17.17 -3.75
C LEU A 95 0.08 -17.38 -5.16
N LEU A 96 0.90 -17.13 -6.18
CA LEU A 96 0.61 -17.42 -7.57
C LEU A 96 1.36 -18.68 -8.02
N LEU A 97 0.60 -19.67 -8.49
CA LEU A 97 1.13 -20.94 -8.97
C LEU A 97 1.40 -20.90 -10.49
N GLN A 98 2.45 -21.60 -10.92
CA GLN A 98 2.81 -21.78 -12.34
C GLN A 98 2.92 -20.44 -13.08
N VAL A 99 3.79 -19.55 -12.61
CA VAL A 99 4.00 -18.20 -13.16
C VAL A 99 4.23 -18.25 -14.68
N ARG A 100 3.63 -17.32 -15.41
CA ARG A 100 3.76 -17.15 -16.87
C ARG A 100 4.29 -15.76 -17.18
N GLU A 101 4.87 -15.55 -18.35
CA GLU A 101 5.29 -14.20 -18.77
C GLU A 101 4.13 -13.18 -18.72
N ALA A 102 2.91 -13.61 -19.07
CA ALA A 102 1.71 -12.79 -19.00
C ALA A 102 1.28 -12.40 -17.56
N ASP A 103 1.87 -13.03 -16.53
CA ASP A 103 1.63 -12.69 -15.13
C ASP A 103 2.49 -11.52 -14.64
N ALA A 104 3.45 -11.04 -15.45
CA ALA A 104 4.29 -9.90 -15.14
C ALA A 104 3.46 -8.60 -15.13
N ALA A 105 3.20 -8.09 -13.94
CA ALA A 105 2.30 -6.96 -13.70
C ALA A 105 2.53 -6.36 -12.30
N VAL A 106 1.77 -5.32 -11.96
CA VAL A 106 1.72 -4.79 -10.61
C VAL A 106 0.60 -5.48 -9.83
N TYR A 107 0.91 -5.96 -8.63
CA TYR A 107 -0.06 -6.56 -7.71
C TYR A 107 -0.23 -5.67 -6.48
N TYR A 108 -1.43 -5.14 -6.28
CA TYR A 108 -1.73 -4.31 -5.11
C TYR A 108 -2.46 -5.11 -4.05
N CYS A 109 -2.04 -4.91 -2.81
CA CYS A 109 -2.80 -5.28 -1.63
C CYS A 109 -3.52 -4.05 -1.09
N ALA A 110 -4.78 -4.22 -0.71
CA ALA A 110 -5.54 -3.21 0.00
C ALA A 110 -6.30 -3.87 1.17
N VAL A 111 -6.65 -3.06 2.16
CA VAL A 111 -7.37 -3.49 3.37
C VAL A 111 -8.72 -2.79 3.55
N GLU A 112 -8.99 -1.85 2.66
CA GLU A 112 -10.28 -1.20 2.47
C GLU A 112 -10.67 -1.32 1.01
N ASP A 113 -11.97 -1.48 0.74
CA ASP A 113 -12.43 -1.52 -0.64
C ASP A 113 -12.20 -0.16 -1.27
N THR A 114 -11.54 -0.13 -2.41
CA THR A 114 -11.46 1.08 -3.22
C THR A 114 -12.77 1.13 -3.99
N GLU A 115 -13.85 1.51 -3.31
CA GLU A 115 -14.94 2.19 -4.02
C GLU A 115 -14.22 3.33 -4.74
N ALA A 116 -14.08 3.22 -6.07
CA ALA A 116 -13.67 4.34 -6.88
C ALA A 116 -14.67 5.44 -6.54
N GLY A 117 -14.24 6.37 -5.67
CA GLY A 117 -15.12 7.37 -5.14
C GLY A 117 -15.86 8.01 -6.30
N ASN A 118 -17.19 7.97 -6.24
CA ASN A 118 -17.96 9.05 -6.83
C ASN A 118 -19.43 9.03 -6.37
N PRO A 119 -20.04 10.21 -6.16
CA PRO A 119 -19.52 11.58 -6.28
C PRO A 119 -19.19 12.25 -4.94
#